data_AF-A0A2D7ZSV6-F1
#
_entry.id   AF-A0A2D7ZSV6-F1
#
_cell.length_a   1.000
_cell.length_b   1.000
_cell.length_c   1.000
_cell.angle_alpha   90.00
_cell.angle_beta   90.00
_cell.angle_gamma   90.00
#
_symmetry.space_group_name_H-M   'P 1'
#
loop_
_entity.id
_entity.type
_entity.pdbx_description
1 polymer ?
#
loop_
_entity_poly.entity_id
_entity_poly.type
_entity_poly.pdbx_seq_one_letter_code
_entity_poly.pdbx_strand_id
1 'polypeptide(L)' 'MGSVTNVAMIHITLPDGTVNEYAAGITCGEVIIDALGKKHGCLAAKVDGQEHDLSTSLNVDCSVEGILAHSDEGMH' A
#
# COMPACT_ATOMS: atom_id res chain seq x y z
N MET A 1 12.12 -18.12 -24.36
CA MET A 1 11.64 -18.55 -23.03
C MET A 1 11.01 -17.34 -22.36
N GLY A 2 9.77 -17.01 -22.71
CA GLY A 2 9.03 -15.94 -22.06
C GLY A 2 8.33 -16.53 -20.86
N SER A 3 8.86 -16.33 -19.66
CA SER A 3 8.13 -16.63 -18.44
C SER A 3 6.91 -15.72 -18.42
N VAL A 4 5.74 -16.26 -18.71
CA VAL A 4 4.46 -15.59 -18.48
C VAL A 4 4.38 -15.48 -16.96
N THR A 5 4.79 -14.36 -16.38
CA THR A 5 4.52 -14.08 -14.97
C THR A 5 3.01 -13.96 -14.88
N ASN A 6 2.36 -15.03 -14.44
CA ASN A 6 0.94 -15.03 -14.15
C ASN A 6 0.73 -13.97 -13.08
N VAL A 7 0.19 -12.82 -13.47
CA VAL A 7 0.00 -11.69 -12.58
C VAL A 7 -1.17 -12.08 -11.68
N ALA A 8 -0.85 -12.62 -10.51
CA ALA A 8 -1.87 -12.97 -9.53
C ALA A 8 -2.57 -11.67 -9.11
N MET A 9 -3.90 -11.63 -9.07
CA MET A 9 -4.60 -10.49 -8.52
C MET A 9 -4.65 -10.64 -7.00
N ILE A 10 -4.21 -9.61 -6.28
CA ILE A 10 -4.21 -9.53 -4.82
C ILE A 10 -5.27 -8.54 -4.37
N HIS A 11 -5.86 -8.83 -3.22
CA HIS A 11 -6.88 -7.99 -2.62
C HIS A 11 -6.24 -7.21 -1.48
N ILE A 12 -6.21 -5.89 -1.63
CA ILE A 12 -5.67 -5.01 -0.62
C ILE A 12 -6.81 -4.35 0.13
N THR A 13 -6.86 -4.61 1.43
CA THR A 13 -7.84 -3.97 2.32
C THR A 13 -7.27 -2.66 2.83
N LEU A 14 -7.97 -1.57 2.57
CA LEU A 14 -7.63 -0.23 3.02
C LEU A 14 -8.22 0.05 4.42
N PRO A 15 -7.67 1.03 5.16
CA PRO A 15 -8.16 1.38 6.50
C PRO A 15 -9.57 1.95 6.52
N ASP A 16 -10.12 2.37 5.37
CA ASP A 16 -11.51 2.80 5.22
C ASP A 16 -12.49 1.61 5.11
N GLY A 17 -11.99 0.38 5.05
CA GLY A 17 -12.76 -0.85 4.86
C GLY A 17 -13.00 -1.20 3.39
N THR A 18 -12.49 -0.40 2.45
CA THR A 18 -12.56 -0.69 1.02
C THR A 18 -11.54 -1.78 0.66
N VAL A 19 -11.94 -2.73 -0.17
CA VAL A 19 -11.03 -3.74 -0.73
C VAL A 19 -10.77 -3.40 -2.19
N ASN A 20 -9.53 -3.06 -2.49
CA ASN A 20 -9.09 -2.78 -3.85
C ASN A 20 -8.34 -3.98 -4.42
N GLU A 21 -8.54 -4.24 -5.71
CA GLU A 21 -7.86 -5.32 -6.42
C GLU A 21 -6.65 -4.77 -7.17
N TYR A 22 -5.48 -5.36 -6.93
CA TYR A 22 -4.23 -4.95 -7.57
C TYR A 22 -3.49 -6.16 -8.14
N ALA A 23 -2.56 -5.88 -9.05
CA ALA A 23 -1.64 -6.89 -9.57
C ALA A 23 -0.56 -7.24 -8.53
N ALA A 24 -0.29 -8.54 -8.35
CA ALA A 24 0.84 -9.03 -7.57
C ALA A 24 2.16 -8.45 -8.10
N GLY A 25 2.95 -7.87 -7.20
CA GLY A 25 4.15 -7.10 -7.49
C GLY A 25 3.96 -5.59 -7.38
N ILE A 26 2.73 -5.10 -7.12
CA ILE A 26 2.50 -3.68 -6.82
C ILE A 26 3.23 -3.25 -5.55
N THR A 27 3.68 -2.00 -5.49
CA THR A 27 4.32 -1.47 -4.29
C THR A 27 3.31 -0.82 -3.34
N CYS A 28 3.60 -0.86 -2.04
CA CYS A 28 2.76 -0.21 -1.02
C CYS A 28 2.55 1.27 -1.33
N GLY A 29 3.58 1.96 -1.82
CA GLY A 29 3.50 3.36 -2.21
C GLY A 29 2.52 3.60 -3.36
N GLU A 30 2.50 2.74 -4.38
CA GLU A 30 1.54 2.85 -5.48
C GLU A 30 0.11 2.62 -5.01
N VAL A 31 -0.13 1.57 -4.21
CA VAL A 31 -1.43 1.30 -3.59
C VAL A 31 -1.93 2.51 -2.80
N ILE A 32 -1.06 3.08 -1.97
CA ILE A 32 -1.39 4.21 -1.11
C ILE A 32 -1.66 5.47 -1.94
N ILE A 33 -0.85 5.76 -2.96
CA ILE A 33 -1.06 6.91 -3.85
C ILE A 33 -2.36 6.76 -4.65
N ASP A 34 -2.71 5.53 -5.03
CA ASP A 34 -3.94 5.22 -5.74
C ASP A 34 -5.17 5.36 -4.82
N ALA A 35 -5.09 4.82 -3.60
CA ALA A 35 -6.16 4.86 -2.60
C ALA A 35 -6.39 6.24 -1.97
N LEU A 36 -5.33 6.91 -1.50
CA LEU A 36 -5.39 8.18 -0.76
C LEU A 36 -5.08 9.40 -1.63
N GLY A 37 -4.52 9.20 -2.84
CA GLY A 37 -4.14 10.25 -3.77
C GLY A 37 -2.71 10.79 -3.58
N LYS A 38 -2.17 11.42 -4.63
CA LYS A 38 -0.80 12.01 -4.66
C LYS A 38 -0.50 13.05 -3.56
N LYS A 39 -1.51 13.62 -2.90
CA LYS A 39 -1.36 14.65 -1.85
C LYS A 39 -1.48 14.08 -0.42
N HIS A 40 -1.31 12.77 -0.24
CA HIS A 40 -1.62 12.17 1.05
C HIS A 40 -0.66 12.56 2.18
N GLY A 41 0.62 12.88 1.92
CA GLY A 41 1.59 13.16 2.99
C GLY A 41 2.00 11.97 3.87
N CYS A 42 1.78 10.71 3.49
CA CYS A 42 2.36 9.58 4.24
C CYS A 42 3.85 9.41 3.99
N LEU A 43 4.53 9.05 5.07
CA LEU A 43 5.96 8.76 5.12
C LEU A 43 6.23 7.26 4.95
N ALA A 44 5.31 6.42 5.43
CA ALA A 44 5.45 4.97 5.44
C ALA A 44 4.11 4.29 5.13
N ALA A 45 4.17 2.98 4.87
CA ALA A 45 3.01 2.10 4.78
C ALA A 45 2.98 1.17 6.00
N LYS A 46 1.79 0.71 6.37
CA LYS A 46 1.60 -0.36 7.32
C LYS A 46 0.91 -1.51 6.61
N VAL A 47 1.58 -2.65 6.50
CA VAL A 47 1.05 -3.86 5.88
C VAL A 47 0.72 -4.86 6.98
N ASP A 48 -0.54 -5.28 7.09
CA ASP A 48 -1.02 -6.20 8.15
C ASP A 48 -0.63 -5.78 9.57
N GLY A 49 -0.58 -4.47 9.80
CA GLY A 49 -0.20 -3.90 11.09
C GLY A 49 1.32 -3.78 11.32
N GLN A 50 2.16 -4.13 10.34
CA GLN A 50 3.61 -3.95 10.39
C GLN A 50 4.07 -2.78 9.53
N GLU A 51 4.98 -1.96 10.04
CA GLU A 51 5.52 -0.82 9.29
C GLU A 51 6.48 -1.30 8.21
N HIS A 52 6.22 -0.87 6.98
CA HIS A 52 6.97 -1.22 5.78
C HIS A 52 7.27 0.02 4.94
N ASP A 53 8.38 -0.06 4.21
CA ASP A 53 8.74 0.98 3.25
C ASP A 53 7.73 1.02 2.10
N LEU A 54 7.51 2.21 1.53
CA LEU A 54 6.66 2.40 0.35
C LEU A 54 7.15 1.61 -0.87
N SER A 55 8.44 1.25 -0.91
CA SER A 55 9.05 0.40 -1.94
C SER A 55 8.78 -1.10 -1.75
N THR A 56 8.11 -1.50 -0.68
CA THR A 56 7.77 -2.91 -0.41
C THR A 56 6.75 -3.41 -1.43
N SER A 57 7.09 -4.49 -2.13
CA SER A 57 6.22 -5.15 -3.10
C SER A 57 5.25 -6.12 -2.41
N LEU A 58 3.99 -6.08 -2.82
CA LEU A 58 2.92 -6.93 -2.31
C LEU A 58 2.58 -8.01 -3.33
N ASN A 59 2.66 -9.26 -2.90
CA ASN A 59 2.45 -10.43 -3.75
C ASN A 59 1.30 -11.33 -3.27
N VAL A 60 0.71 -10.99 -2.13
CA VAL A 60 -0.39 -11.72 -1.48
C VAL A 60 -1.44 -10.71 -1.00
N ASP A 61 -2.65 -11.21 -0.76
CA ASP A 61 -3.68 -10.45 -0.06
C ASP A 61 -3.21 -10.01 1.32
N CYS A 62 -3.38 -8.72 1.59
CA CYS A 62 -2.96 -8.08 2.84
C CYS A 62 -3.72 -6.77 3.03
N SER A 63 -3.64 -6.20 4.23
CA SER A 63 -4.17 -4.88 4.54
C SER A 63 -3.06 -3.83 4.41
N VAL A 64 -3.34 -2.71 3.76
CA VAL A 64 -2.37 -1.61 3.59
C VAL A 64 -2.97 -0.33 4.12
N GLU A 65 -2.25 0.31 5.03
CA GLU A 65 -2.61 1.59 5.64
C GLU A 65 -1.47 2.59 5.44
N GLY A 66 -1.79 3.80 4.98
CA GLY A 66 -0.80 4.87 4.84
C GLY A 66 -0.52 5.56 6.17
N ILE A 67 0.75 5.60 6.60
CA ILE A 67 1.18 6.30 7.81
C ILE A 67 1.50 7.75 7.49
N LEU A 68 0.54 8.64 7.71
CA LEU A 68 0.71 10.09 7.55
C LEU A 68 1.91 10.59 8.35
N ALA A 69 2.80 11.37 7.72
CA ALA A 69 3.87 12.06 8.44
C ALA A 69 3.33 13.08 9.46
N HIS A 70 2.05 13.43 9.34
CA HIS A 70 1.36 14.47 10.09
C HIS A 70 0.08 13.95 10.74
N SER A 71 0.17 12.85 11.50
CA SER A 71 -0.72 12.71 12.66
C SER A 71 -0.13 13.57 13.78
N ASP A 72 -0.61 14.82 13.92
CA ASP A 72 -0.59 15.68 15.12
C ASP A 72 0.62 15.69 16.11
N GLU A 73 1.79 15.16 15.75
CA GLU A 73 3.05 15.22 16.53
C GLU A 73 4.09 16.14 15.87
N GLY A 74 3.74 16.75 14.74
CA GLY A 74 4.61 17.60 13.93
C GLY A 74 4.41 19.12 14.11
N MET A 75 3.70 19.57 15.15
CA MET A 75 3.59 21.01 15.45
C MET A 75 4.69 21.42 16.45
N HIS A 76 5.83 21.92 15.96
CA HIS A 76 6.73 22.77 16.74
C HIS A 76 7.36 23.85 15.88
#